data_AF-A0A511MEB7-F1
#
_entry.id   AF-A0A511MEB7-F1
#
_cell.length_a   1.000
_cell.length_b   1.000
_cell.length_c   1.000
_cell.angle_alpha   90.00
_cell.angle_beta   90.00
_cell.angle_gamma   90.00
#
_symmetry.space_group_name_H-M   'P 1'
#
loop_
_entity.id
_entity.type
_entity.pdbx_description
1 polymer ?
#
loop_
_entity_poly.entity_id
_entity_poly.type
_entity_poly.pdbx_seq_one_letter_code
_entity_poly.pdbx_strand_id
1 'polypeptide(L)'
;MLLAGKLRAMSADVATAPVKLPGALVESVKGFVADHDGSATAVLQPLGRAGVRVTLVGADGILGDRVVTDMATAKELVATIDGLTEADEWDRELTSIVTPRKSHWAQMAGWVAKQKRFPKARNEH
;
A
#
# COMPACT_ATOMS: atom_id res chain seq x y z
N MET A 1 4.19 -54.86 16.78
CA MET A 1 3.81 -54.81 15.35
C MET A 1 3.58 -53.34 15.01
N LEU A 2 4.56 -52.73 14.31
CA LEU A 2 4.53 -51.32 13.87
C LEU A 2 3.55 -51.15 12.70
N LEU A 3 2.85 -50.02 12.64
CA LEU A 3 3.02 -49.07 11.53
C LEU A 3 2.44 -47.69 11.90
N ALA A 4 3.33 -46.74 12.16
CA ALA A 4 3.02 -45.33 12.25
C ALA A 4 2.88 -44.76 10.82
N GLY A 5 1.69 -44.28 10.48
CA GLY A 5 1.44 -43.58 9.22
C GLY A 5 2.05 -42.18 9.25
N LYS A 6 3.09 -41.98 8.44
CA LYS A 6 3.84 -40.74 8.32
C LYS A 6 3.02 -39.69 7.56
N LEU A 7 2.61 -38.61 8.23
CA LEU A 7 2.09 -37.42 7.57
C LEU A 7 3.19 -36.84 6.66
N ARG A 8 2.93 -36.75 5.36
CA ARG A 8 3.80 -36.03 4.43
C ARG A 8 3.34 -34.58 4.38
N ALA A 9 4.04 -33.71 5.10
CA ALA A 9 3.95 -32.27 4.88
C ALA A 9 4.46 -31.98 3.45
N MET A 10 3.61 -31.41 2.60
CA MET A 10 4.03 -30.78 1.36
C MET A 10 4.25 -29.29 1.63
N SER A 11 5.46 -28.91 2.00
CA SER A 11 5.93 -27.54 1.81
C SER A 11 6.55 -27.46 0.42
N ALA A 12 5.85 -26.81 -0.51
CA ALA A 12 6.46 -26.27 -1.71
C ALA A 12 6.84 -24.83 -1.38
N ASP A 13 8.11 -24.60 -1.08
CA ASP A 13 8.69 -23.26 -1.12
C ASP A 13 8.82 -22.91 -2.61
N VAL A 14 7.76 -22.33 -3.17
CA VAL A 14 7.80 -21.79 -4.53
C VAL A 14 8.51 -20.45 -4.41
N ALA A 15 9.82 -20.45 -4.65
CA ALA A 15 10.58 -19.23 -4.86
C ALA A 15 9.90 -18.43 -6.00
N THR A 16 9.11 -17.45 -5.61
CA THR A 16 8.39 -16.58 -6.52
C THR A 16 9.43 -15.66 -7.16
N ALA A 17 9.35 -15.45 -8.47
CA ALA A 17 10.26 -14.54 -9.16
C ALA A 17 10.25 -13.15 -8.47
N PRO A 18 11.41 -12.48 -8.36
CA PRO A 18 11.47 -11.20 -7.65
C PRO A 18 10.51 -10.20 -8.28
N VAL A 19 9.69 -9.58 -7.43
CA VAL A 19 8.69 -8.60 -7.84
C VAL A 19 9.42 -7.32 -8.27
N LYS A 20 9.25 -6.91 -9.54
CA LYS A 20 9.86 -5.68 -10.04
C LYS A 20 8.91 -4.51 -9.84
N LEU A 21 9.25 -3.62 -8.92
CA LEU A 21 8.52 -2.38 -8.71
C LEU A 21 8.78 -1.35 -9.83
N PRO A 22 7.75 -0.65 -10.33
CA PRO A 22 7.95 0.50 -11.21
C PRO A 22 8.67 1.64 -10.47
N GLY A 23 9.72 2.21 -11.06
CA GLY A 23 10.50 3.29 -10.42
C GLY A 23 9.65 4.50 -10.03
N ALA A 24 8.71 4.92 -10.88
CA ALA A 24 7.80 6.03 -10.58
C ALA A 24 6.88 5.76 -9.39
N LEU A 25 6.52 4.49 -9.12
CA LEU A 25 5.75 4.12 -7.94
C LEU A 25 6.59 4.27 -6.68
N VAL A 26 7.82 3.75 -6.70
CA VAL A 26 8.77 3.84 -5.58
C VAL A 26 9.07 5.30 -5.25
N GLU A 27 9.45 6.10 -6.24
CA GLU A 27 9.73 7.53 -6.06
C GLU A 27 8.50 8.29 -5.53
N SER A 28 7.30 7.95 -6.03
CA SER A 28 6.08 8.57 -5.55
C SER A 28 5.81 8.30 -4.07
N VAL A 29 6.10 7.10 -3.57
CA VAL A 29 5.81 6.75 -2.17
C VAL A 29 6.94 7.22 -1.25
N LYS A 30 8.20 7.20 -1.72
CA LYS A 30 9.30 7.86 -1.01
C LYS A 30 9.07 9.35 -0.83
N GLY A 31 8.61 10.05 -1.88
CA GLY A 31 8.22 11.46 -1.79
C GLY A 31 7.14 11.69 -0.75
N PHE A 32 6.08 10.87 -0.76
CA PHE A 32 5.03 10.93 0.27
C PHE A 32 5.61 10.77 1.69
N VAL A 33 6.43 9.75 1.94
CA VAL A 33 7.03 9.53 3.27
C VAL A 33 7.89 10.74 3.69
N ALA A 34 8.69 11.29 2.78
CA ALA A 34 9.54 12.45 3.04
C ALA A 34 8.73 13.72 3.36
N ASP A 35 7.61 13.93 2.66
CA ASP A 35 6.72 15.08 2.87
C ASP A 35 5.90 14.98 4.18
N HIS A 36 5.84 13.79 4.79
CA HIS A 36 5.04 13.48 5.98
C HIS A 36 5.91 13.00 7.14
N ASP A 37 6.85 13.85 7.56
CA ASP A 37 7.73 13.66 8.73
C ASP A 37 8.58 12.37 8.70
N GLY A 38 8.84 11.84 7.50
CA GLY A 38 9.71 10.68 7.30
C GLY A 38 9.09 9.34 7.69
N SER A 39 7.78 9.29 8.00
CA SER A 39 7.11 8.04 8.33
C SER A 39 5.66 7.99 7.87
N ALA A 40 5.23 6.79 7.46
CA ALA A 40 3.86 6.53 7.09
C ALA A 40 3.48 5.06 7.35
N THR A 41 2.18 4.82 7.43
CA THR A 41 1.59 3.49 7.55
C THR A 41 0.77 3.18 6.30
N ALA A 42 0.99 2.02 5.68
CA ALA A 42 0.22 1.49 4.56
C ALA A 42 -0.88 0.54 5.05
N VAL A 43 -2.10 0.74 4.56
CA VAL A 43 -3.21 -0.22 4.70
C VAL A 43 -3.49 -0.84 3.34
N LEU A 44 -3.29 -2.16 3.24
CA LEU A 44 -3.42 -2.91 1.98
C LEU A 44 -4.85 -3.45 1.81
N GLN A 45 -5.50 -3.07 0.72
CA GLN A 45 -6.94 -3.32 0.51
C GLN A 45 -7.17 -3.98 -0.86
N PRO A 46 -7.41 -5.30 -0.91
CA PRO A 46 -7.74 -5.98 -2.17
C PRO A 46 -9.00 -5.40 -2.83
N LEU A 47 -8.91 -5.10 -4.12
CA LEU A 47 -10.02 -4.58 -4.95
C LEU A 47 -10.53 -5.62 -5.97
N GLY A 48 -10.38 -6.90 -5.65
CA GLY A 48 -10.65 -7.98 -6.58
C GLY A 48 -9.75 -7.91 -7.82
N ARG A 49 -10.32 -7.96 -9.02
CA ARG A 49 -9.56 -7.94 -10.29
C ARG A 49 -8.88 -6.60 -10.59
N ALA A 50 -9.25 -5.53 -9.88
CA ALA A 50 -8.65 -4.21 -10.09
C ALA A 50 -7.26 -4.06 -9.43
N GLY A 51 -6.86 -5.03 -8.60
CA GLY A 51 -5.56 -5.05 -7.91
C GLY A 51 -5.70 -4.80 -6.42
N VAL A 52 -4.71 -4.13 -5.84
CA VAL A 52 -4.64 -3.82 -4.40
C VAL A 52 -4.47 -2.32 -4.24
N ARG A 53 -5.35 -1.70 -3.44
CA ARG A 53 -5.18 -0.34 -2.99
C ARG A 53 -4.21 -0.31 -1.82
N VAL A 54 -3.23 0.58 -1.90
CA VAL A 54 -2.27 0.92 -0.87
C VAL A 54 -2.65 2.31 -0.36
N THR A 55 -3.42 2.36 0.72
CA THR A 55 -3.76 3.62 1.38
C THR A 55 -2.62 3.97 2.32
N LEU A 56 -2.01 5.13 2.15
CA LEU A 56 -0.92 5.62 2.99
C LEU A 56 -1.47 6.60 4.01
N VAL A 57 -1.00 6.53 5.26
CA VAL A 57 -1.30 7.48 6.32
C VAL A 57 0.04 8.04 6.81
N GLY A 58 0.33 9.30 6.52
CA GLY A 58 1.50 9.99 7.05
C GLY A 58 1.40 10.18 8.57
N ALA A 59 2.53 10.39 9.24
CA ALA A 59 2.55 10.69 10.68
C ALA A 59 1.73 11.94 11.06
N ASP A 60 1.56 12.87 10.11
CA ASP A 60 0.74 14.06 10.21
C ASP A 60 -0.77 13.81 9.92
N GLY A 61 -1.16 12.56 9.70
CA GLY A 61 -2.54 12.16 9.45
C GLY A 61 -3.01 12.36 8.00
N ILE A 62 -2.14 12.78 7.09
CA ILE A 62 -2.50 12.98 5.68
C ILE A 62 -2.57 11.65 4.94
N LEU A 63 -3.52 11.56 4.00
CA LEU A 63 -3.78 10.36 3.23
C LEU A 63 -3.13 10.40 1.84
N GLY A 64 -2.52 9.29 1.46
CA GLY A 64 -2.11 8.97 0.09
C GLY A 64 -2.86 7.74 -0.42
N ASP A 65 -3.00 7.61 -1.75
CA ASP A 65 -3.64 6.44 -2.38
C ASP A 65 -2.83 5.98 -3.59
N ARG A 66 -2.45 4.70 -3.63
CA ARG A 66 -1.89 4.07 -4.83
C ARG A 66 -2.62 2.77 -5.10
N VAL A 67 -2.68 2.36 -6.36
CA VAL A 67 -3.22 1.04 -6.73
C VAL A 67 -2.13 0.28 -7.47
N VAL A 68 -1.86 -0.93 -7.00
CA VAL A 68 -0.88 -1.86 -7.58
C VAL A 68 -1.56 -3.11 -8.08
N THR A 69 -0.86 -3.87 -8.92
CA THR A 69 -1.43 -4.99 -9.66
C THR A 69 -1.90 -6.13 -8.75
N ASP A 70 -1.18 -6.42 -7.68
CA ASP A 70 -1.45 -7.54 -6.78
C ASP A 70 -0.83 -7.34 -5.38
N MET A 71 -1.13 -8.27 -4.48
CA MET A 71 -0.66 -8.21 -3.09
C MET A 71 0.85 -8.40 -2.98
N ALA A 72 1.47 -9.20 -3.85
CA ALA A 72 2.92 -9.37 -3.84
C ALA A 72 3.64 -8.05 -4.15
N THR A 73 3.13 -7.29 -5.12
CA THR A 73 3.59 -5.93 -5.45
C THR A 73 3.39 -4.95 -4.30
N ALA A 74 2.26 -5.03 -3.59
CA ALA A 74 1.99 -4.18 -2.44
C ALA A 74 2.95 -4.46 -1.27
N LYS A 75 3.18 -5.73 -0.96
CA LYS A 75 4.09 -6.17 0.11
C LYS A 75 5.55 -5.80 -0.20
N GLU A 76 5.98 -6.03 -1.44
CA GLU A 76 7.33 -5.64 -1.88
C GLU A 76 7.54 -4.12 -1.79
N LEU A 77 6.51 -3.34 -2.13
CA LEU A 77 6.56 -1.87 -2.03
C LEU A 77 6.78 -1.41 -0.59
N VAL A 78 6.05 -1.99 0.38
CA VAL A 78 6.26 -1.68 1.80
C VAL A 78 7.67 -2.07 2.24
N ALA A 79 8.11 -3.29 1.91
CA ALA A 79 9.43 -3.77 2.29
C ALA A 79 10.61 -2.96 1.70
N THR A 80 10.40 -2.31 0.55
CA THR A 80 11.42 -1.53 -0.16
C THR A 80 11.60 -0.11 0.40
N ILE A 81 10.61 0.43 1.10
CA ILE A 81 10.58 1.86 1.45
C ILE A 81 10.88 2.06 2.94
N ASP A 82 12.02 2.67 3.22
CA ASP A 82 12.36 3.11 4.57
C ASP A 82 11.31 4.09 5.12
N GLY A 83 10.89 3.89 6.36
CA GLY A 83 9.87 4.72 7.02
C GLY A 83 8.42 4.35 6.67
N LEU A 84 8.18 3.35 5.81
CA LEU A 84 6.85 2.83 5.53
C LEU A 84 6.61 1.52 6.27
N THR A 85 5.59 1.50 7.14
CA THR A 85 5.13 0.27 7.81
C THR A 85 3.83 -0.21 7.19
N GLU A 86 3.50 -1.49 7.39
CA GLU A 86 2.18 -2.02 7.06
C GLU A 86 1.34 -2.16 8.32
N ALA A 87 0.06 -1.78 8.23
CA ALA A 87 -0.95 -2.14 9.21
C ALA A 87 -1.75 -3.36 8.73
N ASP A 88 -2.05 -4.26 9.65
CA ASP A 88 -2.89 -5.43 9.40
C ASP A 88 -4.33 -5.01 9.02
N GLU A 89 -4.87 -4.00 9.70
CA GLU A 89 -6.19 -3.44 9.45
C GLU A 89 -6.29 -1.97 9.86
N TRP A 90 -7.46 -1.36 9.61
CA TRP A 90 -7.78 -0.06 10.19
C TRP A 90 -8.12 -0.22 11.67
N ASP A 91 -7.22 0.24 12.53
CA ASP A 91 -7.48 0.28 13.97
C ASP A 91 -7.86 1.69 14.47
N ARG A 92 -8.14 1.78 15.76
CA ARG A 92 -8.55 3.03 16.42
C ARG A 92 -7.43 4.08 16.43
N GLU A 93 -6.19 3.65 16.63
CA GLU A 93 -5.04 4.55 16.73
C GLU A 93 -4.77 5.20 15.37
N LEU A 94 -4.68 4.39 14.33
CA LEU A 94 -4.50 4.84 12.96
C LEU A 94 -5.67 5.71 12.50
N THR A 95 -6.91 5.31 12.79
CA THR A 95 -8.09 6.12 12.42
C THR A 95 -8.14 7.45 13.18
N SER A 96 -7.58 7.52 14.39
CA SER A 96 -7.63 8.75 15.21
C SER A 96 -6.74 9.87 14.70
N ILE A 97 -5.67 9.54 13.97
CA ILE A 97 -4.75 10.53 13.40
C ILE A 97 -5.18 10.99 12.01
N VAL A 98 -5.95 10.17 11.29
CA VAL A 98 -6.37 10.46 9.92
C VAL A 98 -7.16 11.77 9.87
N THR A 99 -6.72 12.68 9.00
CA THR A 99 -7.33 13.99 8.79
C THR A 99 -7.80 14.11 7.33
N PRO A 100 -8.99 13.58 6.97
CA PRO A 100 -9.49 13.62 5.60
C PRO A 100 -9.82 15.06 5.21
N ARG A 101 -8.97 15.68 4.38
CA ARG A 101 -9.31 16.97 3.77
C ARG A 101 -10.37 16.77 2.69
N LYS A 102 -11.10 17.83 2.35
CA LYS A 102 -12.09 17.81 1.23
C LYS A 102 -11.50 17.39 -0.12
N SER A 103 -10.19 17.38 -0.32
CA SER A 103 -9.56 16.85 -1.53
C SER A 103 -9.37 15.33 -1.50
N HIS A 104 -9.25 14.72 -0.30
CA HIS A 104 -8.84 13.31 -0.17
C HIS A 104 -9.90 12.36 -0.74
N TRP A 105 -11.20 12.61 -0.51
CA TRP A 105 -12.25 11.76 -1.10
C TRP A 105 -12.28 11.83 -2.63
N ALA A 106 -11.87 12.95 -3.23
CA ALA A 106 -11.77 13.10 -4.67
C ALA A 106 -10.56 12.34 -5.25
N GLN A 107 -9.47 12.23 -4.49
CA GLN A 107 -8.30 11.41 -4.85
C GLN A 107 -8.58 9.91 -4.67
N MET A 108 -9.36 9.53 -3.65
CA MET A 108 -9.76 8.14 -3.36
C MET A 108 -10.89 7.63 -4.27
N ALA A 109 -11.62 8.53 -4.94
CA ALA A 109 -12.63 8.17 -5.93
C ALA A 109 -11.94 7.56 -7.16
N GLY A 110 -12.06 6.24 -7.30
CA GLY A 110 -11.38 5.42 -8.31
C GLY A 110 -11.59 5.79 -9.78
N TRP A 111 -12.32 6.86 -10.12
CA TRP A 111 -12.36 7.42 -11.48
C TRP A 111 -10.99 7.96 -11.95
N VAL A 112 -10.06 8.21 -11.02
CA VAL A 112 -8.68 8.62 -11.33
C VAL A 112 -7.75 7.43 -11.65
N ALA A 113 -8.11 6.20 -11.27
CA ALA A 113 -7.24 5.01 -11.37
C ALA A 113 -6.78 4.63 -12.80
N LYS A 114 -7.32 5.28 -13.85
CA LYS A 114 -6.92 5.11 -15.27
C LYS A 114 -6.53 6.42 -15.96
N GLN A 115 -6.39 7.53 -15.24
CA GLN A 115 -6.05 8.81 -15.85
C GLN A 115 -4.54 8.93 -16.10
N LYS A 116 -4.17 9.41 -17.30
CA LYS A 116 -2.77 9.70 -17.68
C LYS A 116 -2.32 11.11 -17.33
N ARG A 117 -3.23 11.93 -16.78
CA ARG A 117 -2.99 13.34 -16.46
C ARG A 117 -3.70 13.66 -15.15
N PHE A 118 -2.91 14.05 -14.15
CA PHE A 118 -3.42 14.49 -12.86
C PHE A 118 -3.82 15.97 -12.96
N PRO A 119 -5.02 16.37 -12.50
CA PRO A 119 -5.35 17.78 -12.38
C PRO A 119 -4.42 18.43 -11.34
N LYS A 120 -3.91 19.62 -11.66
CA LYS A 120 -3.15 20.44 -10.70
C LYS A 120 -4.05 20.75 -9.51
N ALA A 121 -3.55 20.56 -8.29
CA ALA A 121 -4.28 20.88 -7.07
C ALA A 121 -4.68 22.36 -7.12
N ARG A 122 -5.98 22.66 -7.02
CA ARG A 122 -6.49 24.04 -7.14
C ARG A 122 -6.33 24.87 -5.86
N ASN A 123 -5.65 24.33 -4.83
CA ASN A 123 -5.53 24.93 -3.51
C ASN A 123 -4.09 24.91 -2.96
N GLU A 124 -3.09 25.01 -3.83
CA GLU A 124 -1.74 25.42 -3.43
C GLU A 124 -1.75 26.96 -3.43
N HIS A 125 -1.61 27.56 -2.25
CA HIS A 125 -1.19 28.95 -2.13
C HIS A 125 0.32 29.02 -2.33
#